data_AF-A0A2J6HL13-F1
#
_entry.id   AF-A0A2J6HL13-F1
#
_cell.length_a   1.000
_cell.length_b   1.000
_cell.length_c   1.000
_cell.angle_alpha   90.00
_cell.angle_beta   90.00
_cell.angle_gamma   90.00
#
_symmetry.space_group_name_H-M   'P 1'
#
loop_
_entity.id
_entity.type
_entity.pdbx_description
1 polymer ?
#
loop_
_entity_poly.entity_id
_entity_poly.type
_entity_poly.pdbx_seq_one_letter_code
_entity_poly.pdbx_strand_id
1 'polypeptide(L)'
;MEGYESFLIYNAISGYLFVIGEIIIIVFLIIYVNRKKTKDGILMLIGSILSLLSRPIQILYYHVLAPTDHHVLITNGNKFDNFSIFSVFYNFTAYAIFAVGLILLLNKLSTKKASF
;
A
#
# COMPACT_ATOMS: atom_id res chain seq x y z
N MET A 1 31.10 0.86 -7.40
CA MET A 1 30.32 -0.34 -7.06
C MET A 1 29.69 -0.25 -5.66
N GLU A 2 30.34 0.37 -4.66
CA GLU A 2 29.80 0.53 -3.29
C GLU A 2 28.46 1.30 -3.18
N GLY A 3 28.20 2.27 -4.06
CA GLY A 3 26.96 3.04 -4.04
C GLY A 3 25.72 2.26 -4.48
N TYR A 4 25.88 1.24 -5.34
CA TYR A 4 24.76 0.45 -5.84
C TYR A 4 24.27 -0.55 -4.77
N GLU A 5 25.18 -1.21 -4.07
CA GLU A 5 24.83 -2.12 -2.97
C GLU A 5 24.19 -1.37 -1.80
N SER A 6 24.71 -0.20 -1.46
CA SER A 6 24.14 0.66 -0.43
C SER A 6 22.70 1.11 -0.77
N PHE A 7 22.44 1.42 -2.05
CA PHE A 7 21.11 1.76 -2.54
C PHE A 7 20.13 0.56 -2.48
N LEU A 8 20.59 -0.64 -2.83
CA LEU A 8 19.79 -1.86 -2.73
C LEU A 8 19.43 -2.20 -1.28
N ILE A 9 20.40 -2.11 -0.36
CA ILE A 9 20.17 -2.36 1.08
C ILE A 9 19.18 -1.35 1.65
N TYR A 10 19.31 -0.06 1.32
CA TYR A 10 18.37 0.97 1.78
C TYR A 10 16.94 0.71 1.28
N ASN A 11 16.77 0.37 0.00
CA ASN A 11 15.46 0.06 -0.56
C ASN A 11 14.86 -1.22 0.02
N ALA A 12 15.67 -2.23 0.30
CA ALA A 12 15.23 -3.44 0.97
C ALA A 12 14.73 -3.14 2.39
N ILE A 13 15.54 -2.42 3.20
CA ILE A 13 15.19 -2.07 4.58
C ILE A 13 13.91 -1.23 4.63
N SER A 14 13.80 -0.19 3.79
CA SER A 14 12.60 0.65 3.75
C SER A 14 11.35 -0.15 3.32
N GLY A 15 11.50 -1.09 2.40
CA GLY A 15 10.45 -2.02 2.01
C GLY A 15 9.99 -2.92 3.15
N TYR A 16 10.93 -3.51 3.89
CA TYR A 16 10.61 -4.36 5.05
C TYR A 16 9.93 -3.58 6.18
N LEU A 17 10.44 -2.39 6.52
CA LEU A 17 9.85 -1.54 7.56
C LEU A 17 8.40 -1.16 7.23
N PHE A 18 8.12 -0.84 5.97
CA PHE A 18 6.76 -0.57 5.52
C PHE A 18 5.85 -1.79 5.68
N VAL A 19 6.29 -2.98 5.23
CA VAL A 19 5.50 -4.22 5.32
C VAL A 19 5.21 -4.59 6.78
N ILE A 20 6.21 -4.49 7.65
CA ILE A 20 6.05 -4.75 9.08
C ILE A 20 5.02 -3.77 9.69
N GLY A 21 5.11 -2.48 9.35
CA GLY A 21 4.15 -1.47 9.79
C GLY A 21 2.71 -1.78 9.36
N GLU A 22 2.50 -2.13 8.10
CA GLU A 22 1.19 -2.51 7.55
C GLU A 22 0.62 -3.76 8.25
N ILE A 23 1.45 -4.78 8.50
CA ILE A 23 1.02 -5.98 9.23
C ILE A 23 0.53 -5.62 10.64
N ILE A 24 1.25 -4.75 11.35
CA ILE A 24 0.85 -4.30 12.69
C ILE A 24 -0.50 -3.58 12.65
N ILE A 25 -0.69 -2.69 11.68
CA ILE A 25 -1.96 -1.95 11.48
C ILE A 25 -3.11 -2.92 11.19
N ILE A 26 -2.90 -3.88 10.27
CA ILE A 26 -3.90 -4.89 9.92
C ILE A 26 -4.30 -5.73 11.14
N VAL A 27 -3.33 -6.20 11.93
CA VAL A 27 -3.62 -6.97 13.16
C VAL A 27 -4.46 -6.16 14.13
N PHE A 28 -4.10 -4.89 14.35
CA PHE A 28 -4.88 -4.00 15.22
C PHE A 28 -6.30 -3.80 14.69
N LEU A 29 -6.46 -3.59 13.39
CA LEU A 29 -7.76 -3.40 12.74
C LEU A 29 -8.62 -4.67 12.79
N ILE A 30 -8.03 -5.85 12.64
CA ILE A 30 -8.76 -7.13 12.82
C ILE A 30 -9.32 -7.21 14.24
N ILE A 31 -8.50 -6.91 15.26
CA ILE A 31 -8.95 -6.91 16.66
C ILE A 31 -10.05 -5.87 16.87
N TYR A 32 -9.86 -4.66 16.33
CA TYR A 32 -10.82 -3.56 16.44
C TYR A 32 -12.16 -3.90 15.79
N VAL A 33 -12.15 -4.39 14.54
CA VAL A 33 -13.34 -4.81 13.79
C VAL A 33 -14.02 -5.97 14.50
N ASN A 34 -13.28 -6.95 15.01
CA ASN A 34 -13.88 -8.07 15.75
C ASN A 34 -14.56 -7.62 17.04
N ARG A 35 -14.04 -6.61 17.73
CA ARG A 35 -14.62 -6.07 18.97
C ARG A 35 -15.81 -5.13 18.73
N LYS A 36 -15.76 -4.30 17.68
CA LYS A 36 -16.71 -3.18 17.50
C LYS A 36 -17.64 -3.35 16.31
N LYS A 37 -17.30 -4.22 15.34
CA LYS A 37 -18.06 -4.51 14.11
C LYS A 37 -18.50 -3.24 13.37
N THR A 38 -17.63 -2.23 13.31
CA THR A 38 -17.95 -0.93 12.70
C THR A 38 -17.57 -0.87 11.23
N LYS A 39 -18.38 -0.13 10.45
CA LYS A 39 -18.13 0.10 9.03
C LYS A 39 -16.82 0.87 8.79
N ASP A 40 -16.51 1.84 9.66
CA ASP A 40 -15.25 2.60 9.64
C ASP A 40 -14.01 1.69 9.79
N GLY A 41 -14.01 0.80 10.79
CA GLY A 41 -12.94 -0.18 10.98
C GLY A 41 -12.80 -1.17 9.81
N ILE A 42 -13.93 -1.61 9.22
CA ILE A 42 -13.91 -2.50 8.05
C ILE A 42 -13.30 -1.79 6.84
N LEU A 43 -13.63 -0.51 6.61
CA LEU A 43 -13.04 0.29 5.53
C LEU A 43 -11.53 0.45 5.72
N MET A 44 -11.08 0.79 6.93
CA MET A 44 -9.65 0.86 7.25
C MET A 44 -8.96 -0.48 7.00
N LEU A 45 -9.58 -1.59 7.39
CA LEU A 45 -9.01 -2.92 7.21
C LEU A 45 -8.86 -3.28 5.72
N ILE A 46 -9.89 -3.02 4.91
CA ILE A 46 -9.85 -3.25 3.47
C ILE A 46 -8.74 -2.41 2.82
N GLY A 47 -8.67 -1.11 3.15
CA GLY A 47 -7.63 -0.23 2.61
C GLY A 47 -6.21 -0.69 2.95
N SER A 48 -5.99 -1.13 4.20
CA SER A 48 -4.68 -1.63 4.64
C SER A 48 -4.29 -2.94 3.96
N ILE A 49 -5.24 -3.88 3.80
CA ILE A 49 -5.00 -5.14 3.08
C ILE A 49 -4.65 -4.87 1.61
N LEU A 50 -5.39 -3.97 0.94
CA LEU A 50 -5.10 -3.58 -0.44
C LEU A 50 -3.70 -2.92 -0.53
N SER A 51 -3.36 -2.04 0.40
CA SER A 51 -2.02 -1.42 0.47
C SER A 51 -0.92 -2.47 0.58
N LEU A 52 -1.08 -3.47 1.45
CA LEU A 52 -0.13 -4.56 1.62
C LEU A 52 0.04 -5.41 0.34
N LEU A 53 -1.08 -5.71 -0.35
CA LEU A 53 -1.09 -6.51 -1.59
C LEU A 53 -0.47 -5.77 -2.80
N SER A 54 -0.36 -4.45 -2.74
CA SER A 54 0.25 -3.67 -3.82
C SER A 54 1.72 -4.02 -4.06
N ARG A 55 2.46 -4.43 -3.01
CA ARG A 55 3.90 -4.67 -3.08
C ARG A 55 4.26 -5.97 -3.78
N PRO A 56 3.66 -7.13 -3.45
CA PRO A 56 3.87 -8.35 -4.23
C PRO A 56 3.56 -8.16 -5.71
N ILE A 57 2.50 -7.40 -6.05
CA ILE A 57 2.12 -7.11 -7.43
C ILE A 57 3.22 -6.33 -8.16
N GLN A 58 3.77 -5.29 -7.52
CA GLN A 58 4.88 -4.51 -8.08
C GLN A 58 6.14 -5.37 -8.25
N ILE A 59 6.52 -6.15 -7.23
CA ILE A 59 7.71 -7.02 -7.26
C ILE A 59 7.58 -8.08 -8.37
N LEU A 60 6.41 -8.71 -8.50
CA LEU A 60 6.16 -9.71 -9.54
C LEU A 60 6.35 -9.11 -10.94
N TYR A 61 5.88 -7.88 -11.18
CA TYR A 61 6.06 -7.23 -12.47
C TYR A 61 7.52 -6.85 -12.76
N TYR A 62 8.19 -6.18 -11.82
CA TYR A 62 9.59 -5.77 -11.99
C TYR A 62 10.55 -6.96 -12.08
N HIS A 63 10.24 -8.10 -11.46
CA HIS A 63 11.17 -9.23 -11.39
C HIS A 63 10.87 -10.35 -12.40
N VAL A 64 9.61 -10.52 -12.82
CA VAL A 64 9.21 -11.61 -13.74
C VAL A 64 9.00 -11.11 -15.17
N LEU A 65 8.50 -9.88 -15.36
CA LEU A 65 8.17 -9.38 -16.71
C LEU A 65 9.25 -8.45 -17.28
N ALA A 66 9.99 -7.72 -16.43
CA ALA A 66 11.06 -6.84 -16.88
C ALA A 66 12.27 -7.55 -17.54
N PRO A 67 12.73 -8.74 -17.09
CA PRO A 67 13.90 -9.38 -17.71
C PRO A 67 13.65 -9.78 -19.17
N THR A 68 12.41 -10.10 -19.54
CA THR A 68 12.01 -10.43 -20.92
C THR A 68 11.95 -9.22 -21.85
N ASP A 69 11.73 -8.01 -21.32
CA ASP A 69 11.62 -6.78 -22.12
C ASP A 69 12.91 -5.96 -22.18
N HIS A 70 13.91 -6.23 -21.33
CA HIS A 70 15.21 -5.56 -21.38
C HIS A 70 16.00 -5.82 -22.68
N HIS A 71 15.63 -6.83 -23.46
CA HIS A 71 16.16 -7.03 -24.81
C HIS A 71 15.39 -6.29 -25.92
N VAL A 72 14.24 -5.66 -25.62
CA VAL A 72 13.37 -4.99 -26.62
C VAL A 72 13.25 -3.47 -26.38
N LEU A 73 13.64 -2.98 -25.19
CA LEU A 73 13.45 -1.58 -24.78
C LEU A 73 14.44 -0.56 -25.36
N ILE A 74 15.40 -0.94 -26.22
CA ILE A 74 16.26 0.05 -26.91
C ILE A 74 15.49 0.75 -28.06
N THR A 75 14.33 0.25 -28.49
CA THR A 75 13.75 0.69 -29.78
C THR A 75 12.50 1.58 -29.68
N ASN A 76 11.87 1.78 -28.51
CA ASN A 76 10.63 2.55 -28.44
C ASN A 76 10.60 3.52 -27.24
N GLY A 77 11.16 4.72 -27.45
CA GLY A 77 10.87 5.86 -26.57
C GLY A 77 9.36 6.13 -26.55
N ASN A 78 8.80 6.36 -25.36
CA ASN A 78 7.43 6.78 -25.07
C ASN A 78 6.35 5.70 -24.86
N LYS A 79 6.68 4.47 -24.44
CA LYS A 79 5.68 3.65 -23.74
C LYS A 79 5.70 4.01 -22.26
N PHE A 80 4.79 4.90 -21.86
CA PHE A 80 4.34 4.95 -20.48
C PHE A 80 3.82 3.56 -20.13
N ASP A 81 4.53 2.84 -19.26
CA ASP A 81 4.15 1.49 -18.88
C ASP A 81 2.79 1.54 -18.18
N ASN A 82 1.75 1.02 -18.84
CA ASN A 82 0.39 0.95 -18.30
C ASN A 82 0.33 0.31 -16.90
N PHE A 83 1.32 -0.53 -16.58
CA PHE A 83 1.49 -1.11 -15.25
C PHE A 83 1.90 -0.10 -14.18
N SER A 84 2.79 0.85 -14.50
CA SER A 84 3.17 1.93 -13.59
C SER A 84 1.95 2.77 -13.23
N ILE A 85 1.16 3.15 -14.23
CA ILE A 85 -0.10 3.88 -14.06
C ILE A 85 -1.09 3.07 -13.20
N PHE A 86 -1.28 1.79 -13.51
CA PHE A 86 -2.14 0.89 -12.73
C PHE A 86 -1.70 0.82 -11.25
N SER A 87 -0.40 0.66 -10.99
CA SER A 87 0.13 0.57 -9.64
C SER A 87 -0.10 1.86 -8.83
N VAL A 88 0.03 3.03 -9.47
CA VAL A 88 -0.25 4.33 -8.86
C VAL A 88 -1.73 4.46 -8.49
N PHE A 89 -2.64 4.14 -9.42
CA PHE A 89 -4.08 4.18 -9.16
C PHE A 89 -4.51 3.17 -8.09
N TYR A 90 -3.94 1.96 -8.10
CA TYR A 90 -4.21 0.94 -7.10
C TYR A 90 -3.79 1.40 -5.70
N ASN A 91 -2.56 1.90 -5.56
CA ASN A 91 -2.06 2.45 -4.29
C ASN A 91 -2.92 3.62 -3.81
N PHE A 92 -3.21 4.57 -4.69
CA PHE A 92 -4.06 5.71 -4.38
C PHE A 92 -5.43 5.25 -3.86
N THR A 93 -6.05 4.28 -4.53
CA THR A 93 -7.36 3.75 -4.14
C THR A 93 -7.30 3.06 -2.77
N ALA A 94 -6.27 2.26 -2.51
CA ALA A 94 -6.07 1.60 -1.22
C ALA A 94 -5.97 2.62 -0.06
N TYR A 95 -5.12 3.63 -0.23
CA TYR A 95 -4.97 4.70 0.77
C TYR A 95 -6.22 5.57 0.91
N ALA A 96 -6.93 5.84 -0.18
CA ALA A 96 -8.19 6.59 -0.13
C ALA A 96 -9.26 5.84 0.68
N ILE A 97 -9.42 4.53 0.46
CA ILE A 97 -10.35 3.69 1.24
C ILE A 97 -9.97 3.70 2.72
N PHE A 98 -8.68 3.55 3.04
CA PHE A 98 -8.19 3.64 4.40
C PHE A 98 -8.52 5.00 5.05
N ALA A 99 -8.21 6.09 4.35
CA ALA A 99 -8.42 7.45 4.82
C ALA A 99 -9.90 7.76 5.07
N VAL A 100 -10.79 7.31 4.19
CA VAL A 100 -12.25 7.45 4.39
C VAL A 100 -12.67 6.73 5.68
N GLY A 101 -12.22 5.49 5.89
CA GLY A 101 -12.49 4.76 7.13
C GLY A 101 -11.98 5.50 8.38
N LEU A 102 -10.77 6.04 8.32
CA LEU A 102 -10.17 6.82 9.41
C LEU A 102 -10.95 8.11 9.69
N ILE A 103 -11.34 8.88 8.67
CA ILE A 103 -12.12 10.11 8.81
C ILE A 103 -13.48 9.82 9.47
N LEU A 104 -14.16 8.74 9.04
CA LEU A 104 -15.43 8.34 9.64
C LEU A 104 -15.26 7.98 11.13
N LEU A 105 -14.19 7.26 11.47
CA LEU A 105 -13.86 6.93 12.85
C LEU A 105 -13.60 8.20 13.68
N LEU A 106 -12.76 9.11 13.18
CA LEU A 106 -12.42 10.36 13.87
C LEU A 106 -13.65 11.25 14.07
N ASN A 107 -14.50 11.40 13.06
CA ASN A 107 -15.77 12.14 13.17
C ASN A 107 -16.67 11.56 14.26
N LYS A 108 -16.79 10.23 14.32
CA LYS A 108 -17.57 9.54 15.35
C LYS A 108 -17.01 9.72 16.76
N LEU A 109 -15.69 9.81 16.91
CA LEU A 109 -15.05 10.09 18.19
C LEU A 109 -15.21 11.55 18.60
N SER A 110 -15.15 12.48 17.64
CA SER A 110 -15.36 13.91 17.87
C SER A 110 -16.77 14.22 18.35
N THR A 111 -17.79 13.65 17.70
CA THR A 111 -19.20 13.91 18.08
C THR A 111 -19.55 13.35 19.46
N LYS A 112 -18.96 12.22 19.87
CA LYS A 112 -19.12 11.68 21.23
C LYS A 112 -18.52 12.56 22.33
N LYS A 113 -17.49 13.36 22.02
CA LYS A 113 -16.85 14.25 22.99
C LYS A 113 -17.66 15.54 23.23
N ALA A 114 -18.49 15.95 22.28
CA ALA A 114 -19.25 17.20 22.34
C ALA A 114 -20.62 17.06 23.05
N SER A 115 -21.01 15.85 23.47
CA SER A 115 -22.30 15.56 24.11
C SER A 115 -22.23 15.37 25.63
N PHE A 116 -21.17 15.86 26.27
CA PHE A 116 -20.98 15.91 27.72
C PHE A 116 -20.87 17.36 28.16
#